data_AF-A0A1V6H7D9-F1
#
_entry.id   AF-A0A1V6H7D9-F1
#
_cell.length_a   1.000
_cell.length_b   1.000
_cell.length_c   1.000
_cell.angle_alpha   90.00
_cell.angle_beta   90.00
_cell.angle_gamma   90.00
#
_symmetry.space_group_name_H-M   'P 1'
#
loop_
_entity.id
_entity.type
_entity.pdbx_description
1 polymer ?
#
loop_
_entity_poly.entity_id
_entity_poly.type
_entity_poly.pdbx_seq_one_letter_code
_entity_poly.pdbx_strand_id
1 'polypeptide(L)' 'MGKDGLLVHATPNQDTPLAEGRRPLLGLDVWEHAYYLKFQNRRADYIDAFWNVVSWAEVNRRLAG' A
#
# COMPACT_ATOMS: atom_id res chain seq x y z
N MET A 1 -0.46 -16.61 -1.41
CA MET A 1 -0.97 -16.05 -2.68
C MET A 1 -2.47 -16.23 -2.70
N GLY A 2 -3.20 -15.17 -3.07
CA GLY A 2 -4.62 -15.25 -3.39
C GLY A 2 -4.86 -16.04 -4.68
N LYS A 3 -6.13 -16.31 -4.95
CA LYS A 3 -6.60 -17.17 -6.05
C LYS A 3 -6.11 -16.74 -7.44
N ASP A 4 -5.74 -15.46 -7.60
CA ASP A 4 -5.31 -14.87 -8.87
C ASP A 4 -3.83 -14.43 -8.87
N GLY A 5 -3.00 -14.99 -7.99
CA GLY A 5 -1.58 -14.64 -7.88
C GLY A 5 -1.29 -13.32 -7.14
N LEU A 6 -2.34 -12.60 -6.70
CA LEU A 6 -2.22 -11.41 -5.88
C LEU A 6 -1.78 -11.73 -4.45
N LEU A 7 -1.09 -10.81 -3.79
CA LEU A 7 -0.66 -10.95 -2.41
C LEU A 7 -0.57 -9.59 -1.72
N VAL A 8 -0.80 -9.57 -0.40
CA VAL A 8 -0.48 -8.43 0.46
C VAL A 8 0.89 -8.67 1.05
N HIS A 9 1.80 -7.69 0.94
CA HIS A 9 3.17 -7.80 1.42
C HIS A 9 3.57 -6.53 2.17
N ALA A 10 4.03 -6.71 3.40
CA ALA A 10 4.65 -5.65 4.17
C ALA A 10 6.17 -5.76 4.02
N THR A 11 6.83 -4.63 3.81
CA THR A 11 8.29 -4.52 3.77
C THR A 11 8.75 -3.60 4.90
N PRO A 12 9.89 -3.90 5.55
CA PRO A 12 10.46 -2.99 6.52
C PRO A 12 11.10 -1.79 5.80
N ASN A 13 11.06 -0.64 6.46
CA ASN A 13 11.75 0.57 6.02
C ASN A 13 11.43 1.02 4.59
N GLN A 14 12.42 0.99 3.69
CA GLN A 14 12.32 1.37 2.27
C GLN A 14 12.53 0.15 1.35
N ASP A 15 12.51 -1.05 1.91
CA ASP A 15 12.56 -2.27 1.11
C ASP A 15 11.31 -2.34 0.21
N THR A 16 11.47 -2.90 -0.97
CA THR A 16 10.45 -2.90 -2.01
C THR A 16 10.23 -4.29 -2.61
N PRO A 17 8.97 -4.71 -2.84
CA PRO A 17 8.68 -5.96 -3.55
C PRO A 17 9.33 -6.02 -4.95
N LEU A 18 9.65 -4.86 -5.54
CA LEU A 18 10.33 -4.76 -6.83
C LEU A 18 11.71 -5.46 -6.81
N ALA A 19 12.44 -5.37 -5.69
CA ALA A 19 13.74 -6.03 -5.52
C ALA A 19 13.61 -7.56 -5.44
N GLU A 20 12.43 -8.07 -5.13
CA GLU A 20 12.10 -9.50 -5.08
C GLU A 20 11.52 -10.03 -6.40
N GLY A 21 11.57 -9.22 -7.47
CA GLY A 21 10.97 -9.55 -8.77
C GLY A 21 9.44 -9.50 -8.78
N ARG A 22 8.81 -8.87 -7.78
CA ARG A 22 7.35 -8.70 -7.71
C ARG A 22 6.95 -7.33 -8.24
N ARG A 23 5.71 -7.22 -8.75
CA ARG A 23 5.16 -5.95 -9.27
C ARG A 23 4.21 -5.33 -8.23
N PRO A 24 4.58 -4.24 -7.55
CA PRO A 24 3.71 -3.56 -6.60
C PRO A 24 2.59 -2.82 -7.36
N LEU A 25 1.34 -3.14 -7.04
CA LEU A 25 0.17 -2.52 -7.67
C LEU A 25 -0.34 -1.32 -6.88
N LEU A 26 -0.33 -1.42 -5.55
CA LEU A 26 -0.75 -0.41 -4.59
C LEU A 26 0.18 -0.47 -3.37
N GLY A 27 0.50 0.68 -2.77
CA GLY A 27 1.28 0.77 -1.55
C GLY A 27 0.64 1.76 -0.58
N LEU A 28 0.79 1.51 0.72
CA LEU A 28 0.39 2.39 1.81
C LEU A 28 1.60 2.62 2.71
N ASP A 29 2.01 3.88 2.86
CA ASP A 29 3.10 4.23 3.76
C ASP A 29 2.60 4.30 5.21
N VAL A 30 3.17 3.46 6.07
CA VAL A 30 2.82 3.37 7.50
C VAL A 30 3.91 3.91 8.42
N TRP A 31 4.90 4.62 7.88
CA TRP A 31 5.81 5.43 8.70
C TRP A 31 5.04 6.56 9.37
N GLU A 32 5.38 6.87 10.62
CA GLU A 32 4.64 7.85 11.42
C GLU A 32 4.57 9.22 10.72
N HIS A 33 5.63 9.63 10.02
CA HIS A 33 5.62 10.90 9.29
C HIS A 33 4.52 11.01 8.23
N ALA A 34 3.95 9.89 7.74
CA ALA A 34 2.88 9.91 6.76
C ALA A 34 1.50 10.27 7.36
N TYR A 35 1.31 10.10 8.67
CA TYR A 35 0.00 10.25 9.31
C TYR A 35 -0.02 10.97 10.67
N TYR A 36 1.11 11.12 11.35
CA TYR A 36 1.13 11.50 12.78
C TYR A 36 0.54 12.89 13.05
N LEU A 37 0.70 13.85 12.13
CA LEU A 37 0.15 15.20 12.29
C LEU A 37 -1.38 15.22 12.37
N LYS A 38 -2.07 14.29 11.69
CA LYS A 38 -3.55 14.24 11.67
C LYS A 38 -4.12 13.14 12.54
N PHE A 39 -3.42 12.02 12.67
CA PHE A 39 -3.94 10.80 13.31
C PHE A 39 -3.16 10.39 14.57
N GLN A 40 -1.99 10.99 14.84
CA GLN A 40 -1.13 10.63 16.00
C GLN A 40 -0.92 9.10 16.07
N ASN A 41 -1.22 8.46 17.20
CA ASN A 41 -1.10 7.02 17.41
C ASN A 41 -2.19 6.19 16.70
N ARG A 42 -3.18 6.83 16.05
CA ARG A 42 -4.33 6.18 15.43
C ARG A 42 -4.05 5.74 14.00
N ARG A 43 -3.07 4.86 13.82
CA ARG A 43 -2.73 4.29 12.49
C ARG A 43 -3.93 3.61 11.82
N ALA A 44 -4.78 2.94 12.60
CA ALA A 44 -5.98 2.27 12.07
C ALA A 44 -6.90 3.25 11.32
N ASP A 45 -7.18 4.42 11.90
CA ASP A 45 -8.02 5.43 11.25
C ASP A 45 -7.40 6.03 9.99
N TYR A 46 -6.06 6.13 9.94
CA TYR A 46 -5.36 6.51 8.71
C TYR A 46 -5.52 5.46 7.61
N ILE A 47 -5.41 4.17 7.95
CA ILE A 47 -5.63 3.05 7.03
C ILE A 47 -7.08 3.05 6.53
N ASP A 48 -8.05 3.30 7.40
CA ASP A 48 -9.46 3.40 7.02
C ASP A 48 -9.71 4.60 6.09
N ALA A 49 -9.08 5.75 6.37
CA ALA A 49 -9.18 6.94 5.53
C ALA A 49 -8.55 6.75 4.14
N PHE A 50 -7.44 6.01 4.06
CA PHE A 50 -6.69 5.75 2.83
C PHE A 50 -7.58 5.16 1.73
N TRP A 51 -8.50 4.25 2.07
CA TRP A 51 -9.39 3.62 1.08
C TRP A 51 -10.30 4.61 0.32
N ASN A 52 -10.57 5.78 0.90
CA ASN A 52 -11.39 6.83 0.25
C ASN A 52 -10.64 7.59 -0.85
N VAL A 53 -9.31 7.47 -0.92
CA VAL A 53 -8.47 8.27 -1.84
C VAL A 53 -7.66 7.41 -2.81
N VAL A 54 -7.84 6.09 -2.81
CA VAL A 54 -7.14 5.18 -3.73
C VAL A 54 -7.59 5.46 -5.17
N SER A 55 -6.62 5.70 -6.06
CA SER A 55 -6.85 5.74 -7.51
C SER A 55 -6.93 4.31 -8.07
N TRP A 56 -8.12 3.72 -8.05
CA TRP A 56 -8.35 2.37 -8.57
C TRP A 56 -8.08 2.25 -10.08
N ALA A 57 -8.28 3.32 -10.85
CA ALA A 57 -7.96 3.35 -12.27
C ALA A 57 -6.46 3.09 -12.51
N GLU A 58 -5.59 3.70 -11.69
CA GLU A 58 -4.14 3.49 -11.78
C GLU A 58 -3.72 2.08 -11.34
N VAL A 59 -4.34 1.55 -10.28
CA VAL A 59 -4.11 0.16 -9.83
C VAL A 59 -4.48 -0.83 -10.95
N ASN A 60 -5.63 -0.62 -11.60
CA ASN A 60 -6.08 -1.45 -12.72
C ASN A 60 -5.15 -1.33 -13.93
N ARG A 61 -4.66 -0.12 -14.24
CA ARG A 61 -3.69 0.09 -15.33
C ARG A 61 -2.39 -0.70 -15.09
N ARG A 62 -1.91 -0.75 -13.84
CA ARG A 62 -0.70 -1.52 -13.46
C ARG A 62 -0.94 -3.02 -13.47
N LEU A 63 -2.15 -3.47 -13.16
CA LEU A 63 -2.51 -4.89 -13.18
C LEU A 63 -2.58 -5.46 -14.61
N ALA A 64 -3.00 -4.64 -15.58
CA ALA A 64 -3.16 -5.06 -16.98
C ALA A 64 -1.85 -5.14 -17.79
N GLY A 65 -0.74 -4.60 -17.27
CA GLY A 65 0.59 -4.61 -17.91
C GLY A 65 1.46 -5.77 -17.44
#